data_AF-A0A5K7Y7S9-F1
#
_entry.id   AF-A0A5K7Y7S9-F1
#
_cell.length_a   1.000
_cell.length_b   1.000
_cell.length_c   1.000
_cell.angle_alpha   90.00
_cell.angle_beta   90.00
_cell.angle_gamma   90.00
#
_symmetry.space_group_name_H-M   'P 1'
#
loop_
_entity.id
_entity.type
_entity.pdbx_description
1 polymer ?
#
loop_
_entity_poly.entity_id
_entity_poly.type
_entity_poly.pdbx_seq_one_letter_code
_entity_poly.pdbx_strand_id
1 'polypeptide(L)'
;MKIWRERHNLDFPSFYLELVTINALKHSRNDSITISFFKTLSFIAEHIKNKKYVDPANTNNIISDELSNKEKSLICNQAQLSFKQQTLDRIIW
;
A
#
# COMPACT_ATOMS: atom_id res chain seq x y z
N MET A 1 5.35 -6.43 -0.49
CA MET A 1 4.76 -5.28 0.22
C MET A 1 5.26 -5.10 1.64
N LYS A 2 5.19 -6.11 2.53
CA LYS A 2 5.70 -5.98 3.91
C LYS A 2 7.19 -5.61 3.99
N ILE A 3 8.03 -6.24 3.17
CA ILE A 3 9.47 -5.87 3.08
C ILE A 3 9.65 -4.39 2.70
N TRP A 4 8.88 -3.89 1.73
CA TRP A 4 8.90 -2.47 1.35
C TRP A 4 8.53 -1.57 2.54
N ARG A 5 7.48 -1.92 3.30
CA ARG A 5 7.11 -1.18 4.52
C ARG A 5 8.30 -1.10 5.49
N GLU A 6 8.92 -2.24 5.80
CA GLU A 6 10.04 -2.32 6.76
C GLU A 6 11.25 -1.51 6.28
N ARG A 7 11.64 -1.65 5.02
CA ARG A 7 12.80 -0.94 4.44
C ARG A 7 12.65 0.57 4.48
N HIS A 8 11.41 1.06 4.44
CA HIS A 8 11.11 2.49 4.48
C HIS A 8 10.59 2.98 5.84
N ASN A 9 10.68 2.14 6.89
CA ASN A 9 10.24 2.46 8.26
C ASN A 9 8.84 3.09 8.32
N LEU A 10 7.90 2.54 7.53
CA LEU A 10 6.53 3.03 7.48
C LEU A 10 5.69 2.37 8.56
N ASP A 11 5.05 3.18 9.40
CA ASP A 11 4.01 2.67 10.31
C ASP A 11 2.74 2.40 9.52
N PHE A 12 2.68 1.22 8.91
CA PHE A 12 1.56 0.76 8.10
C PHE A 12 1.11 -0.61 8.62
N PRO A 13 -0.04 -0.71 9.32
CA PRO A 13 -0.56 -1.95 9.85
C PRO A 13 -0.60 -3.07 8.80
N SER A 14 -0.11 -4.26 9.19
CA SER A 14 0.03 -5.40 8.27
C SER A 14 -1.30 -5.77 7.61
N PHE A 15 -2.38 -5.81 8.41
CA PHE A 15 -3.71 -6.14 7.92
C PHE A 15 -4.23 -5.08 6.94
N TYR A 16 -4.02 -3.80 7.25
CA TYR A 16 -4.41 -2.72 6.34
C TYR A 16 -3.64 -2.80 5.01
N LEU A 17 -2.32 -3.05 5.06
CA LEU A 17 -1.50 -3.22 3.86
C LEU A 17 -1.97 -4.40 2.99
N GLU A 18 -2.39 -5.49 3.60
CA GLU A 18 -2.95 -6.66 2.90
C GLU A 18 -4.26 -6.31 2.19
N LEU A 19 -5.21 -5.67 2.87
CA LEU A 19 -6.47 -5.22 2.28
C LEU A 19 -6.24 -4.26 1.11
N VAL A 20 -5.29 -3.33 1.25
CA VAL A 20 -4.92 -2.39 0.18
C VAL A 20 -4.32 -3.16 -1.01
N THR A 21 -3.45 -4.12 -0.77
CA THR A 21 -2.82 -4.95 -1.81
C THR A 21 -3.86 -5.77 -2.57
N ILE A 22 -4.80 -6.40 -1.86
CA ILE A 22 -5.91 -7.16 -2.47
C ILE A 22 -6.75 -6.25 -3.36
N ASN A 23 -7.10 -5.05 -2.87
CA ASN A 23 -7.88 -4.09 -3.65
C ASN A 23 -7.12 -3.59 -4.88
N ALA A 24 -5.81 -3.34 -4.77
CA ALA A 24 -4.97 -2.91 -5.89
C ALA A 24 -4.91 -3.97 -7.01
N LEU A 25 -4.94 -5.25 -6.63
CA LEU A 25 -4.75 -6.37 -7.55
C LEU A 25 -6.05 -7.10 -7.93
N LYS A 26 -7.22 -6.65 -7.44
CA LYS A 26 -8.52 -7.33 -7.61
C LYS A 26 -8.86 -7.71 -9.05
N HIS A 27 -8.43 -6.91 -10.02
CA HIS A 27 -8.69 -7.13 -11.45
C HIS A 27 -7.45 -7.51 -12.26
N SER A 28 -6.32 -7.73 -11.59
CA SER A 28 -5.07 -8.11 -12.24
C SER A 28 -5.07 -9.62 -12.51
N ARG A 29 -4.85 -10.01 -13.77
CA ARG A 29 -4.72 -11.41 -14.19
C ARG A 29 -3.40 -11.58 -14.92
N ASN A 30 -2.58 -12.55 -14.49
CA ASN A 30 -1.29 -12.91 -15.11
C ASN A 30 -0.23 -11.80 -15.15
N ASP A 31 -0.31 -10.81 -14.25
CA ASP A 31 0.77 -9.84 -14.11
C ASP A 31 2.04 -10.49 -13.54
N SER A 32 3.20 -10.01 -13.98
CA SER A 32 4.46 -10.34 -13.30
C SER A 32 4.48 -9.72 -11.90
N ILE A 33 5.28 -10.30 -11.00
CA ILE A 33 5.46 -9.79 -9.63
C ILE A 33 5.86 -8.31 -9.63
N THR A 34 6.76 -7.91 -10.55
CA THR A 34 7.19 -6.52 -10.72
C THR A 34 6.01 -5.61 -11.07
N ILE A 35 5.17 -6.01 -12.04
CA ILE A 35 4.00 -5.23 -12.44
C ILE A 35 3.01 -5.12 -11.28
N SER A 36 2.72 -6.24 -10.60
CA SER A 36 1.82 -6.23 -9.43
C SER A 36 2.35 -5.33 -8.31
N PHE A 37 3.67 -5.33 -8.07
CA PHE A 37 4.30 -4.46 -7.07
C PHE A 37 4.12 -2.98 -7.42
N PHE A 38 4.45 -2.57 -8.64
CA PHE A 38 4.29 -1.18 -9.08
C PHE A 38 2.81 -0.75 -9.12
N LYS A 39 1.89 -1.63 -9.56
CA LYS A 39 0.44 -1.37 -9.47
C LYS A 39 0.01 -1.12 -8.03
N THR A 40 0.50 -1.91 -7.08
CA THR A 40 0.19 -1.72 -5.66
C THR A 40 0.74 -0.39 -5.14
N LEU A 41 1.96 0.01 -5.53
CA LEU A 41 2.53 1.31 -5.15
C LEU A 41 1.71 2.49 -5.72
N SER A 42 1.35 2.45 -7.01
CA SER A 42 0.49 3.48 -7.64
C SER A 42 -0.85 3.57 -6.92
N PHE A 43 -1.47 2.42 -6.65
CA PHE A 43 -2.75 2.38 -5.94
C PHE A 43 -2.66 2.97 -4.53
N ILE A 44 -1.61 2.65 -3.77
CA ILE A 44 -1.37 3.26 -2.44
C ILE A 44 -1.24 4.77 -2.58
N ALA A 45 -0.41 5.26 -3.51
CA ALA A 45 -0.19 6.68 -3.73
C ALA A 45 -1.48 7.45 -4.05
N GLU A 46 -2.37 6.85 -4.85
CA GLU A 46 -3.62 7.48 -5.30
C GLU A 46 -4.74 7.40 -4.26
N HIS A 47 -4.82 6.33 -3.48
CA HIS A 47 -6.03 6.02 -2.70
C HIS A 47 -5.86 6.03 -1.18
N ILE A 48 -4.65 5.91 -0.63
CA ILE A 48 -4.47 5.71 0.82
C ILE A 48 -5.06 6.84 1.69
N LYS A 49 -5.11 8.07 1.16
CA LYS A 49 -5.64 9.24 1.89
C LYS A 49 -7.16 9.28 1.94
N ASN A 50 -7.83 8.79 0.90
CA ASN A 50 -9.26 9.05 0.66
C ASN A 50 -10.13 7.79 0.72
N LYS A 51 -9.54 6.61 0.52
CA LYS A 51 -10.31 5.36 0.45
C LYS A 51 -10.53 4.79 1.84
N LYS A 52 -11.80 4.61 2.21
CA LYS A 52 -12.20 3.96 3.45
C LYS A 52 -12.01 2.45 3.35
N TYR A 53 -11.44 1.87 4.40
CA TYR A 53 -11.30 0.42 4.56
C TYR A 53 -12.03 -0.01 5.82
N VAL A 54 -12.97 -0.93 5.64
CA VAL A 54 -13.76 -1.54 6.72
C VAL A 54 -13.36 -3.01 6.78
N ASP A 55 -13.20 -3.52 7.99
CA ASP A 55 -12.92 -4.94 8.20
C ASP A 55 -14.12 -5.79 7.70
N PRO A 56 -13.89 -6.74 6.78
CA PRO A 56 -14.96 -7.60 6.28
C PRO A 56 -15.56 -8.53 7.34
N ALA A 57 -14.82 -8.84 8.43
CA ALA A 57 -15.29 -9.71 9.50
C ALA A 57 -15.99 -8.95 10.63
N ASN A 58 -15.70 -7.65 10.79
CA ASN A 58 -16.33 -6.79 11.78
C ASN A 58 -16.52 -5.36 11.23
N THR A 59 -17.70 -5.05 10.71
CA THR A 59 -17.99 -3.77 10.07
C THR A 59 -17.91 -2.55 11.00
N ASN A 60 -17.84 -2.76 12.32
CA ASN A 60 -17.58 -1.70 13.28
C ASN A 60 -16.11 -1.23 13.29
N ASN A 61 -15.19 -2.03 12.73
CA ASN A 61 -13.77 -1.70 12.66
C ASN A 61 -13.45 -0.99 11.34
N ILE A 62 -13.19 0.33 11.42
CA ILE A 62 -12.70 1.12 10.29
C ILE A 62 -11.18 1.09 10.29
N ILE A 63 -10.61 0.14 9.54
CA ILE A 63 -9.16 -0.08 9.44
C ILE A 63 -8.42 1.17 8.94
N SER A 64 -9.05 1.97 8.07
CA SER A 64 -8.44 3.22 7.59
C SER A 64 -8.25 4.28 8.67
N ASP A 65 -8.91 4.15 9.84
CA ASP A 65 -8.81 5.12 10.93
C ASP A 65 -7.65 4.79 11.89
N GLU A 66 -7.00 3.62 11.72
CA GLU A 66 -5.78 3.26 12.45
C GLU A 66 -4.58 4.12 12.07
N LEU A 67 -4.64 4.83 10.94
CA LEU A 67 -3.61 5.75 10.48
C LEU A 67 -4.08 7.20 10.54
N SER A 68 -3.27 8.04 11.17
CA SER A 68 -3.40 9.49 11.11
C SER A 68 -3.20 10.02 9.68
N ASN A 69 -3.71 11.23 9.43
CA ASN A 69 -3.49 11.92 8.15
C ASN A 69 -2.00 12.15 7.84
N LYS A 70 -1.17 12.28 8.89
CA LYS A 70 0.28 12.42 8.76
C LYS A 70 0.91 11.12 8.27
N GLU A 71 0.58 9.98 8.88
CA GLU A 71 1.08 8.66 8.47
C GLU A 71 0.62 8.31 7.05
N LYS A 72 -0.66 8.55 6.73
CA LYS A 72 -1.18 8.39 5.36
C LYS A 72 -0.40 9.24 4.35
N SER A 73 0.01 10.44 4.75
CA SER A 73 0.81 11.32 3.88
C SER A 73 2.24 10.81 3.69
N LEU A 74 2.88 10.30 4.76
CA LEU A 74 4.20 9.67 4.66
C LEU A 74 4.17 8.45 3.73
N ILE A 75 3.20 7.56 3.92
CA ILE A 75 3.00 6.36 3.09
C ILE A 75 2.74 6.74 1.62
N CYS A 76 1.86 7.72 1.38
CA CYS A 76 1.55 8.22 0.04
C CYS A 76 2.82 8.76 -0.66
N ASN A 77 3.57 9.64 0.01
CA ASN A 77 4.79 10.21 -0.53
C ASN A 77 5.85 9.13 -0.81
N GLN A 78 6.03 8.19 0.12
CA GLN A 78 6.99 7.10 -0.06
C GLN A 78 6.60 6.15 -1.19
N ALA A 79 5.30 5.87 -1.36
CA ALA A 79 4.80 5.08 -2.48
C ALA A 79 5.05 5.77 -3.83
N GLN A 80 4.84 7.09 -3.91
CA GLN A 80 5.17 7.88 -5.10
C GLN A 80 6.66 7.88 -5.41
N LEU A 81 7.52 8.05 -4.41
CA LEU A 81 8.97 7.99 -4.58
C LEU A 81 9.41 6.61 -5.06
N SER A 82 8.89 5.55 -4.45
CA SER A 82 9.20 4.16 -4.82
C SER A 82 8.74 3.84 -6.24
N PHE A 83 7.53 4.28 -6.63
CA PHE A 83 6.99 4.06 -7.97
C PHE A 83 7.82 4.74 -9.07
N LYS A 84 8.44 5.89 -8.76
CA LYS A 84 9.32 6.63 -9.70
C LYS A 84 10.69 5.99 -9.88
N GLN A 85 11.07 5.00 -9.07
CA GLN A 85 12.34 4.29 -9.25
C GLN A 85 12.24 3.26 -10.37
N GLN A 86 13.31 3.12 -11.15
CA GLN A 86 13.33 2.29 -12.36
C GLN A 86 13.50 0.78 -12.08
N THR A 87 13.99 0.39 -10.89
CA THR A 87 14.30 -1.02 -10.59
C THR A 87 13.85 -1.41 -9.19
N LEU A 88 13.37 -2.65 -9.05
CA LEU A 88 12.97 -3.25 -7.78
C LEU A 88 14.11 -3.28 -6.76
N ASP A 89 15.35 -3.43 -7.27
CA ASP A 89 16.56 -3.51 -6.45
C ASP A 89 16.81 -2.27 -5.62
N ARG A 90 16.46 -1.09 -6.13
CA ARG A 90 16.63 0.17 -5.38
C ARG A 90 15.53 0.41 -4.34
N ILE A 91 14.45 -0.37 -4.40
CA ILE A 91 13.25 -0.18 -3.58
C ILE A 91 13.20 -1.19 -2.42
N ILE A 92 13.66 -2.43 -2.64
CA ILE A 92 13.49 -3.58 -1.74
C ILE A 92 14.81 -4.04 -1.10
N TRP A 93 15.96 -3.83 -1.78
CA TRP A 93 17.26 -4.33 -1.34
C TRP A 93 18.12 -3.24 -0.69
#